data_AF-A0A6A6WQX1-F1
#
_entry.id   AF-A0A6A6WQX1-F1
#
_cell.length_a   1.000
_cell.length_b   1.000
_cell.length_c   1.000
_cell.angle_alpha   90.00
_cell.angle_beta   90.00
_cell.angle_gamma   90.00
#
_symmetry.space_group_name_H-M   'P 1'
#
loop_
_entity.id
_entity.type
_entity.pdbx_description
1 polymer ?
#
loop_
_entity_poly.entity_id
_entity_poly.type
_entity_poly.pdbx_seq_one_letter_code
_entity_poly.pdbx_strand_id
1 'polypeptide(L)'
;MLIYQIVPTTPRLEELIYLVAASTSKNNGHIEYSADGGKTFVYDKSDESMALGREYFDNLWSTVQRAVTGVKLEKPERRPTVLRLEKGRLVIHDVGVIIPIRSCNDTFEQDNIDIKSGDDHYSTRLAPQTIIVISGGLSEDVSVEISARVPFDLILHPKSPLTAPKGSAT
;
A
#
# COMPACT_ATOMS: atom_id res chain seq x y z
N MET A 1 -2.17 -11.37 -14.30
CA MET A 1 -2.52 -10.02 -14.82
C MET A 1 -2.41 -9.05 -13.67
N LEU A 2 -1.46 -8.13 -13.74
CA LEU A 2 -1.29 -7.09 -12.73
C LEU A 2 -2.45 -6.10 -12.76
N ILE A 3 -3.06 -5.88 -11.59
CA ILE A 3 -3.97 -4.78 -11.36
C ILE A 3 -3.16 -3.68 -10.67
N TYR A 4 -2.89 -2.63 -11.40
CA TYR A 4 -2.33 -1.38 -10.90
C TYR A 4 -3.39 -0.28 -11.05
N GLN A 5 -3.82 0.32 -9.95
CA GLN A 5 -4.78 1.42 -9.97
C GLN A 5 -4.38 2.55 -9.05
N ILE A 6 -4.58 3.77 -9.56
CA ILE A 6 -4.41 5.01 -8.82
C ILE A 6 -5.80 5.48 -8.42
N VAL A 7 -6.04 5.64 -7.13
CA VAL A 7 -7.32 6.08 -6.59
C VAL A 7 -7.14 7.45 -5.91
N PRO A 8 -7.99 8.44 -6.19
CA PRO A 8 -7.91 9.73 -5.51
C PRO A 8 -8.24 9.60 -4.02
N THR A 9 -7.56 10.41 -3.23
CA THR A 9 -7.74 10.53 -1.77
C THR A 9 -8.95 11.42 -1.43
N THR A 10 -9.36 11.40 -0.17
CA THR A 10 -10.32 12.36 0.39
C THR A 10 -9.57 13.52 1.08
N PRO A 11 -10.15 14.72 1.19
CA PRO A 11 -9.53 15.83 1.92
C PRO A 11 -9.17 15.47 3.37
N ARG A 12 -9.99 14.63 4.01
CA ARG A 12 -9.72 14.20 5.38
C ARG A 12 -8.56 13.21 5.47
N LEU A 13 -8.48 12.25 4.55
CA LEU A 13 -7.34 11.35 4.48
C LEU A 13 -6.03 12.14 4.24
N GLU A 14 -6.10 13.18 3.42
CA GLU A 14 -4.99 14.08 3.14
C GLU A 14 -4.46 14.80 4.37
N GLU A 15 -5.35 15.38 5.17
CA GLU A 15 -4.97 15.95 6.47
C GLU A 15 -4.26 14.93 7.37
N LEU A 16 -4.78 13.70 7.42
CA LEU A 16 -4.18 12.63 8.22
C LEU A 16 -2.82 12.20 7.70
N ILE A 17 -2.60 12.17 6.38
CA ILE A 17 -1.30 11.90 5.76
C ILE A 17 -0.25 12.91 6.28
N TYR A 18 -0.58 14.21 6.30
CA TYR A 18 0.33 15.23 6.80
C TYR A 18 0.60 15.11 8.29
N LEU A 19 -0.41 14.74 9.09
CA LEU A 19 -0.24 14.48 10.52
C LEU A 19 0.67 13.27 10.77
N VAL A 20 0.49 12.19 10.00
CA VAL A 20 1.37 11.03 10.06
C VAL A 20 2.80 11.42 9.70
N ALA A 21 3.01 12.19 8.62
CA ALA A 21 4.33 12.68 8.23
C ALA A 21 5.02 13.51 9.33
N ALA A 22 4.25 14.36 10.03
CA ALA A 22 4.77 15.11 11.17
C ALA A 22 5.13 14.18 12.36
N SER A 23 4.32 13.14 12.61
CA SER A 23 4.59 12.17 13.69
C SER A 23 5.83 11.31 13.41
N THR A 24 6.01 10.83 12.18
CA THR A 24 7.14 9.98 11.78
C THR A 24 8.47 10.71 11.83
N SER A 25 8.48 12.03 11.65
CA SER A 25 9.70 12.85 11.80
C SER A 25 10.24 12.90 13.24
N LYS A 26 9.40 12.59 14.23
CA LYS A 26 9.73 12.63 15.66
C LYS A 26 9.85 11.25 16.29
N ASN A 27 9.42 10.22 15.57
CA ASN A 27 9.24 8.89 16.14
C ASN A 27 10.49 8.03 15.98
N ASN A 28 10.72 7.17 16.97
CA ASN A 28 11.66 6.08 16.82
C ASN A 28 10.96 4.95 16.06
N GLY A 29 11.75 4.18 15.33
CA GLY A 29 11.32 2.97 14.66
C GLY A 29 12.49 2.00 14.65
N HIS A 30 12.27 0.83 14.08
CA HIS A 30 13.32 -0.19 13.98
C HIS A 30 13.55 -0.58 12.54
N ILE A 31 14.72 -1.16 12.28
CA ILE A 31 15.04 -1.71 10.97
C ILE A 31 14.72 -3.20 10.99
N GLU A 32 13.93 -3.64 10.02
CA GLU A 32 13.73 -5.04 9.71
C GLU A 32 14.58 -5.42 8.49
N TYR A 33 15.23 -6.57 8.58
CA TYR A 33 16.07 -7.13 7.53
C TYR A 33 15.41 -8.37 6.96
N SER A 34 15.30 -8.45 5.64
CA SER A 34 14.89 -9.69 4.99
C SER A 34 16.08 -10.66 4.89
N ALA A 35 15.79 -11.95 4.82
CA ALA A 35 16.80 -12.99 4.62
C ALA A 35 17.62 -12.77 3.33
N ASP A 36 17.04 -12.11 2.33
CA ASP A 36 17.65 -11.84 1.03
C ASP A 36 18.37 -10.48 0.96
N GLY A 37 18.58 -9.80 2.10
CA GLY A 37 19.36 -8.57 2.17
C GLY A 37 18.59 -7.27 1.87
N GLY A 38 17.25 -7.32 1.92
CA GLY A 38 16.38 -6.15 1.92
C GLY A 38 16.33 -5.48 3.29
N LYS A 39 16.14 -4.15 3.30
CA LYS A 39 16.10 -3.33 4.51
C LYS A 39 14.87 -2.44 4.50
N THR A 40 14.04 -2.56 5.53
CA THR A 40 12.86 -1.70 5.71
C THR A 40 12.94 -1.04 7.07
N PHE A 41 12.76 0.28 7.12
CA PHE A 41 12.54 0.99 8.36
C PHE A 41 11.05 0.95 8.68
N VAL A 42 10.72 0.42 9.85
CA VAL A 42 9.35 0.29 10.35
C VAL A 42 9.15 1.32 11.44
N TYR A 43 8.20 2.23 11.25
CA TYR A 43 7.88 3.26 12.23
C TYR A 43 7.03 2.67 13.35
N ASP A 44 7.26 3.10 14.59
CA ASP A 44 6.36 2.77 15.68
C ASP A 44 4.96 3.34 15.40
N LYS A 45 3.93 2.60 15.83
CA LYS A 45 2.54 2.98 15.60
C LYS A 45 2.19 4.22 16.41
N SER A 46 1.73 5.25 15.71
CA SER A 46 1.19 6.47 16.31
C SER A 46 -0.35 6.51 16.23
N ASP A 47 -0.96 7.37 17.04
CA ASP A 47 -2.41 7.61 16.99
C ASP A 47 -2.85 8.16 15.64
N GLU A 48 -2.00 8.98 15.00
CA GLU A 48 -2.20 9.51 13.66
C GLU A 48 -2.24 8.39 12.61
N SER A 49 -1.31 7.43 12.68
CA SER A 49 -1.31 6.28 11.76
C SER A 49 -2.56 5.41 11.95
N MET A 50 -2.97 5.21 13.20
CA MET A 50 -4.21 4.49 13.49
C MET A 50 -5.46 5.25 12.98
N ALA A 51 -5.45 6.59 13.03
CA ALA A 51 -6.52 7.42 12.48
C ALA A 51 -6.57 7.37 10.95
N LEU A 52 -5.42 7.41 10.28
CA LEU A 52 -5.30 7.25 8.83
C LEU A 52 -5.90 5.92 8.36
N GLY A 53 -5.55 4.83 9.04
CA GLY A 53 -6.12 3.51 8.74
C GLY A 53 -7.64 3.45 8.90
N ARG A 54 -8.20 4.09 9.94
CA ARG A 54 -9.67 4.17 10.11
C ARG A 54 -10.34 4.93 8.98
N GLU A 55 -9.83 6.11 8.64
CA GLU A 55 -10.35 6.94 7.54
C GLU A 55 -10.33 6.18 6.21
N TYR A 56 -9.27 5.41 5.94
CA TYR A 56 -9.21 4.51 4.78
C TYR A 56 -10.38 3.51 4.78
N PHE A 57 -10.62 2.82 5.88
CA PHE A 57 -11.68 1.81 5.97
C PHE A 57 -13.08 2.41 5.86
N ASP A 58 -13.29 3.60 6.42
CA ASP A 58 -14.59 4.25 6.46
C ASP A 58 -14.95 4.86 5.09
N ASN A 59 -13.98 5.43 4.37
CA ASN A 59 -14.27 6.25 3.19
C ASN A 59 -13.71 5.73 1.86
N LEU A 60 -12.64 4.92 1.86
CA LEU A 60 -11.98 4.48 0.62
C LEU A 60 -12.09 2.99 0.34
N TRP A 61 -12.35 2.17 1.36
CA TRP A 61 -12.40 0.72 1.23
C TRP A 61 -13.34 0.23 0.13
N SER A 62 -14.56 0.77 0.05
CA SER A 62 -15.54 0.39 -0.98
C SER A 62 -15.09 0.75 -2.41
N THR A 63 -14.28 1.80 -2.56
CA THR A 63 -13.69 2.18 -3.84
C THR A 63 -12.56 1.23 -4.22
N VAL A 64 -11.69 0.87 -3.28
CA VAL A 64 -10.64 -0.14 -3.49
C VAL A 64 -11.22 -1.51 -3.83
N GLN A 65 -12.28 -1.94 -3.14
CA GLN A 65 -12.96 -3.20 -3.47
C GLN A 65 -13.54 -3.24 -4.89
N ARG A 66 -14.00 -2.10 -5.41
CA ARG A 66 -14.50 -1.99 -6.79
C ARG A 66 -13.37 -1.93 -7.82
N ALA A 67 -12.23 -1.35 -7.43
CA ALA A 67 -11.02 -1.29 -8.24
C ALA A 67 -10.46 -2.69 -8.51
N VAL A 68 -10.44 -3.57 -7.51
CA VAL A 68 -9.91 -4.92 -7.65
C VAL A 68 -10.96 -5.87 -8.22
N THR A 69 -10.67 -6.46 -9.37
CA THR A 69 -11.55 -7.44 -10.04
C THR A 69 -10.98 -8.85 -9.94
N GLY A 70 -11.85 -9.87 -10.03
CA GLY A 70 -11.42 -11.29 -10.05
C GLY A 70 -11.12 -11.91 -8.68
N VAL A 71 -11.02 -11.12 -7.61
CA VAL A 71 -10.86 -11.60 -6.22
C VAL A 71 -11.77 -10.83 -5.27
N LYS A 72 -12.19 -11.47 -4.18
CA LYS A 72 -12.81 -10.80 -3.05
C LYS A 72 -11.71 -10.37 -2.08
N LEU A 73 -11.72 -9.10 -1.70
CA LEU A 73 -10.82 -8.59 -0.67
C LEU A 73 -11.42 -8.80 0.71
N GLU A 74 -10.61 -9.31 1.63
CA GLU A 74 -10.98 -9.43 3.03
C GLU A 74 -10.42 -8.29 3.87
N LYS A 75 -11.03 -8.08 5.03
CA LYS A 75 -10.52 -7.12 6.00
C LYS A 75 -9.23 -7.69 6.61
N PRO A 76 -8.13 -6.95 6.63
CA PRO A 76 -6.87 -7.46 7.15
C PRO A 76 -6.95 -7.66 8.66
N GLU A 77 -6.35 -8.74 9.13
CA GLU A 77 -6.18 -9.00 10.57
C GLU A 77 -5.10 -8.10 11.18
N ARG A 78 -4.05 -7.83 10.39
CA ARG A 78 -2.97 -6.95 10.79
C ARG A 78 -3.38 -5.50 10.57
N ARG A 79 -3.15 -4.69 11.60
CA ARG A 79 -3.31 -3.23 11.49
C ARG A 79 -2.29 -2.67 10.50
N PRO A 80 -2.63 -1.60 9.75
CA PRO A 80 -1.70 -0.86 8.92
C PRO A 80 -0.44 -0.47 9.69
N THR A 81 0.67 -0.41 8.97
CA THR A 81 1.98 -0.05 9.51
C THR A 81 2.65 0.88 8.51
N VAL A 82 3.15 2.01 9.02
CA VAL A 82 3.95 2.95 8.25
C VAL A 82 5.37 2.43 8.16
N LEU A 83 5.91 2.41 6.95
CA LEU A 83 7.24 1.89 6.67
C LEU A 83 7.94 2.68 5.57
N ARG A 84 9.26 2.58 5.50
CA ARG A 84 10.10 3.17 4.47
C ARG A 84 11.10 2.13 3.99
N LEU A 85 11.11 1.87 2.68
CA LEU A 85 12.04 0.91 2.08
C LEU A 85 13.42 1.55 1.98
N GLU A 86 14.38 1.10 2.77
CA GLU A 86 15.73 1.67 2.76
C GLU A 86 16.60 1.09 1.65
N LYS A 87 16.37 -0.19 1.34
CA LYS A 87 17.08 -0.93 0.28
C LYS A 87 16.31 -2.18 -0.12
N GLY A 88 16.32 -2.50 -1.41
CA GLY A 88 15.78 -3.76 -1.93
C GLY A 88 14.37 -3.58 -2.47
N ARG A 89 13.56 -4.64 -2.40
CA ARG A 89 12.18 -4.66 -2.90
C ARG A 89 11.27 -5.27 -1.85
N LEU A 90 10.05 -4.74 -1.77
CA LEU A 90 8.98 -5.33 -0.97
C LEU A 90 8.22 -6.32 -1.84
N VAL A 91 8.14 -7.57 -1.40
CA VAL A 91 7.30 -8.60 -2.06
C VAL A 91 5.95 -8.64 -1.36
N ILE A 92 4.88 -8.51 -2.15
CA ILE A 92 3.49 -8.45 -1.71
C ILE A 92 2.75 -9.63 -2.36
N HIS A 93 2.32 -10.56 -1.53
CA HIS A 93 1.56 -11.75 -1.93
C HIS A 93 0.05 -11.45 -2.05
N ASP A 94 -0.43 -10.58 -1.17
CA ASP A 94 -1.82 -10.14 -1.06
C ASP A 94 -2.14 -8.97 -1.99
N VAL A 95 -3.31 -8.35 -1.82
CA VAL A 95 -3.56 -7.03 -2.43
C VAL A 95 -2.96 -5.97 -1.53
N GLY A 96 -2.00 -5.21 -2.05
CA GLY A 96 -1.40 -4.08 -1.34
C GLY A 96 -2.13 -2.79 -1.65
N VAL A 97 -2.46 -2.02 -0.61
CA VAL A 97 -2.76 -0.60 -0.74
C VAL A 97 -1.63 0.19 -0.11
N ILE A 98 -1.02 1.03 -0.91
CA ILE A 98 0.08 1.91 -0.54
C ILE A 98 -0.48 3.33 -0.45
N ILE A 99 -0.41 3.90 0.74
CA ILE A 99 -0.73 5.30 1.00
C ILE A 99 0.60 6.02 1.24
N PRO A 100 1.11 6.77 0.26
CA PRO A 100 2.36 7.48 0.46
C PRO A 100 2.22 8.55 1.55
N ILE A 101 3.13 8.53 2.52
CA ILE A 101 3.17 9.51 3.60
C ILE A 101 4.06 10.67 3.15
N ARG A 102 3.43 11.81 2.88
CA ARG A 102 4.12 13.01 2.38
C ARG A 102 4.03 14.16 3.35
N SER A 103 5.10 14.96 3.41
CA SER A 103 5.08 16.25 4.11
C SER A 103 4.68 17.37 3.15
N CYS A 104 4.19 18.49 3.69
CA CYS A 104 3.87 19.69 2.90
C CYS A 104 5.08 20.38 2.28
N ASN A 105 6.30 20.01 2.70
CA ASN A 105 7.54 20.66 2.29
C ASN A 105 8.44 19.74 1.43
N ASP A 106 7.97 18.55 1.07
CA ASP A 106 8.81 17.54 0.42
C ASP A 106 8.72 17.64 -1.12
N THR A 107 9.81 17.28 -1.80
CA THR A 107 9.85 17.13 -3.26
C THR A 107 9.31 15.77 -3.70
N PHE A 108 8.21 15.35 -3.06
CA PHE A 108 7.62 14.02 -3.18
C PHE A 108 7.22 13.66 -4.62
N GLU A 109 6.83 14.66 -5.42
CA GLU A 109 6.46 14.47 -6.84
C GLU A 109 7.62 14.03 -7.75
N GLN A 110 8.86 14.10 -7.26
CA GLN A 110 10.04 13.63 -7.98
C GLN A 110 10.33 12.14 -7.74
N ASP A 111 9.62 11.52 -6.79
CA ASP A 111 9.79 10.11 -6.46
C ASP A 111 8.94 9.20 -7.35
N ASN A 112 9.41 7.97 -7.50
CA ASN A 112 8.73 6.94 -8.29
C ASN A 112 8.43 5.72 -7.43
N ILE A 113 7.48 4.95 -7.95
CA ILE A 113 7.23 3.57 -7.56
C ILE A 113 7.39 2.69 -8.78
N ASP A 114 8.25 1.68 -8.66
CA ASP A 114 8.46 0.63 -9.63
C ASP A 114 7.75 -0.63 -9.15
N ILE A 115 6.90 -1.20 -9.99
CA ILE A 115 6.01 -2.31 -9.69
C ILE A 115 6.27 -3.39 -10.73
N LYS A 116 6.60 -4.60 -10.26
CA LYS A 116 6.87 -5.75 -11.12
C LYS A 116 6.05 -6.96 -10.68
N SER A 117 5.48 -7.67 -11.64
CA SER A 117 4.72 -8.92 -11.44
C SER A 117 4.96 -9.84 -12.62
N GLY A 118 5.64 -10.97 -12.40
CA GLY A 118 6.10 -11.82 -13.51
C GLY A 118 7.00 -11.03 -14.49
N ASP A 119 6.60 -11.01 -15.76
CA ASP A 119 7.28 -10.28 -16.83
C ASP A 119 6.81 -8.82 -16.96
N ASP A 120 5.68 -8.46 -16.33
CA ASP A 120 5.14 -7.12 -16.38
C ASP A 120 5.93 -6.16 -15.47
N HIS A 121 6.22 -4.97 -15.98
CA HIS A 121 6.92 -3.91 -15.25
C HIS A 121 6.28 -2.54 -15.51
N TYR A 122 5.97 -1.83 -14.43
CA TYR A 122 5.37 -0.50 -14.44
C TYR A 122 6.17 0.43 -13.55
N SER A 123 6.49 1.61 -14.06
CA SER A 123 7.13 2.68 -13.32
C SER A 123 6.27 3.93 -13.42
N THR A 124 6.06 4.61 -12.31
CA THR A 124 5.19 5.80 -12.28
C THR A 124 5.62 6.76 -11.17
N ARG A 125 5.37 8.04 -11.40
CA ARG A 125 5.62 9.07 -10.39
C ARG A 125 4.58 8.98 -9.30
N LEU A 126 5.02 9.23 -8.07
CA LEU A 126 4.11 9.37 -6.95
C LEU A 126 3.36 10.70 -7.07
N ALA A 127 2.12 10.63 -7.53
CA ALA A 127 1.28 11.80 -7.69
C ALA A 127 0.69 12.25 -6.34
N PRO A 128 0.54 13.57 -6.11
CA PRO A 128 -0.23 14.06 -5.00
C PRO A 128 -1.67 13.54 -5.07
N GLN A 129 -2.28 13.45 -3.89
CA GLN A 129 -3.67 13.12 -3.65
C GLN A 129 -4.09 11.74 -4.15
N THR A 130 -3.15 10.81 -4.25
CA THR A 130 -3.41 9.45 -4.70
C THR A 130 -2.99 8.40 -3.69
N ILE A 131 -3.73 7.29 -3.69
CA ILE A 131 -3.30 6.00 -3.13
C ILE A 131 -3.09 5.03 -4.29
N ILE A 132 -2.23 4.05 -4.06
CA ILE A 132 -1.86 3.04 -5.05
C ILE A 132 -2.41 1.69 -4.61
N VAL A 133 -3.21 1.07 -5.46
CA VAL A 133 -3.73 -0.28 -5.26
C VAL A 133 -2.99 -1.22 -6.21
N ILE A 134 -2.40 -2.26 -5.65
CA ILE A 134 -1.60 -3.26 -6.38
C ILE A 134 -2.08 -4.67 -6.06
N SER A 135 -2.29 -5.46 -7.10
CA SER A 135 -2.60 -6.87 -6.98
C SER A 135 -2.03 -7.64 -8.17
N GLY A 136 -1.22 -8.66 -7.91
CA GLY A 136 -0.88 -9.68 -8.90
C GLY A 136 -2.09 -10.59 -9.17
N GLY A 137 -1.94 -11.52 -10.11
CA GLY A 137 -2.87 -12.63 -10.27
C GLY A 137 -3.02 -13.49 -8.99
N LEU A 138 -3.89 -14.51 -9.05
CA LEU A 138 -4.18 -15.40 -7.90
C LEU A 138 -2.95 -16.12 -7.34
N SER A 139 -1.93 -16.33 -8.17
CA SER A 139 -0.69 -17.04 -7.83
C SER A 139 0.56 -16.22 -8.15
N GLU A 140 0.41 -14.91 -8.42
CA GLU A 140 1.52 -14.03 -8.78
C GLU A 140 1.81 -13.07 -7.64
N ASP A 141 3.06 -13.08 -7.19
CA ASP A 141 3.59 -12.09 -6.25
C ASP A 141 3.92 -10.79 -6.98
N VAL A 142 3.67 -9.67 -6.31
CA VAL A 142 4.05 -8.35 -6.79
C VAL A 142 5.28 -7.89 -6.02
N SER A 143 6.36 -7.57 -6.71
CA SER A 143 7.49 -6.87 -6.10
C SER A 143 7.37 -5.38 -6.35
N VAL A 144 7.59 -4.58 -5.32
CA VAL A 144 7.50 -3.13 -5.35
C VAL A 144 8.80 -2.53 -4.84
N GLU A 145 9.31 -1.55 -5.58
CA GLU A 145 10.41 -0.69 -5.18
C GLU A 145 9.89 0.74 -5.12
N ILE A 146 10.01 1.39 -3.97
CA ILE A 146 9.63 2.79 -3.77
C ILE A 146 10.90 3.55 -3.42
N SER A 147 11.02 4.78 -3.91
CA SER A 147 12.09 5.71 -3.52
C SER A 147 12.39 5.65 -2.03
N ALA A 148 13.65 5.41 -1.67
CA ALA A 148 14.01 5.10 -0.29
C ALA A 148 13.77 6.21 0.74
N ARG A 149 13.48 7.43 0.28
CA ARG A 149 13.13 8.56 1.15
C ARG A 149 11.65 8.64 1.50
N VAL A 150 10.79 7.89 0.81
CA VAL A 150 9.32 7.98 0.93
C VAL A 150 8.81 6.98 1.96
N PRO A 151 8.31 7.42 3.12
CA PRO A 151 7.51 6.56 3.97
C PRO A 151 6.13 6.34 3.35
N PHE A 152 5.53 5.19 3.61
CA PHE A 152 4.20 4.86 3.15
C PHE A 152 3.50 3.97 4.18
N ASP A 153 2.18 4.13 4.30
CA ASP A 153 1.34 3.20 5.04
C ASP A 153 0.94 2.06 4.10
N LEU A 154 1.23 0.83 4.53
CA LEU A 154 0.93 -0.38 3.76
C LEU A 154 -0.23 -1.14 4.40
N ILE A 155 -1.28 -1.36 3.61
CA ILE A 155 -2.45 -2.15 4.01
C ILE A 155 -2.53 -3.38 3.12
N LEU A 156 -2.36 -4.56 3.70
CA LEU A 156 -2.34 -5.84 2.98
C LEU A 156 -3.68 -6.56 3.12
N HIS A 157 -4.46 -6.60 2.06
CA HIS A 157 -5.76 -7.25 2.03
C HIS A 157 -5.65 -8.70 1.53
N PRO A 158 -6.02 -9.70 2.35
CA PRO A 158 -6.04 -11.08 1.92
C PRO A 158 -6.94 -11.29 0.70
N LYS A 159 -6.44 -12.08 -0.26
CA LYS A 159 -7.17 -12.46 -1.47
C LYS A 159 -8.00 -13.72 -1.20
N SER A 160 -9.30 -13.63 -1.46
CA SER A 160 -10.17 -14.81 -1.53
C SER A 160 -10.70 -15.01 -2.95
N PRO A 161 -10.56 -16.20 -3.56
CA PRO A 161 -11.11 -16.47 -4.89
C PRO A 161 -12.61 -16.18 -4.93
N LEU A 162 -13.07 -15.53 -6.00
CA LEU A 162 -14.50 -15.48 -6.29
C LEU A 162 -14.92 -16.91 -6.64
N THR A 163 -15.68 -17.56 -5.76
CA THR A 163 -16.24 -18.87 -6.06
C THR A 163 -17.15 -18.69 -7.27
N ALA A 164 -16.83 -19.35 -8.40
CA ALA A 164 -17.76 -19.43 -9.51
C ALA A 164 -19.09 -20.00 -8.96
N PRO A 165 -20.27 -19.48 -9.39
CA PRO A 165 -21.52 -20.09 -8.99
C PRO A 165 -21.43 -21.57 -9.35
N LYS A 166 -21.60 -22.44 -8.35
CA LYS A 166 -21.73 -23.88 -8.58
C LYS A 166 -22.87 -24.04 -9.58
N GLY A 167 -22.53 -24.26 -10.84
CA GLY A 167 -23.48 -24.69 -11.84
C GLY A 167 -24.19 -25.90 -11.28
N SER A 168 -25.51 -25.80 -11.23
CA SER A 168 -26.44 -26.89 -10.94
C SER A 168 -25.98 -28.15 -11.68
N ALA A 169 -25.46 -29.12 -10.93
CA ALA A 169 -25.41 -30.50 -11.41
C ALA A 169 -26.85 -30.99 -11.46
N THR A 170 -27.42 -30.99 -12.66
CA THR A 170 -28.57 -31.81 -13.05
C THR A 170 -28.08 -32.89 -13.97
#